data_AF-A0A7L2BVE4-F1
#
_entry.id   AF-A0A7L2BVE4-F1
#
_cell.length_a   1.000
_cell.length_b   1.000
_cell.length_c   1.000
_cell.angle_alpha   90.00
_cell.angle_beta   90.00
_cell.angle_gamma   90.00
#
_symmetry.space_group_name_H-M   'P 1'
#
loop_
_entity.id
_entity.type
_entity.pdbx_description
1 polymer ?
#
loop_
_entity_poly.entity_id
_entity_poly.type
_entity_poly.pdbx_seq_one_letter_code
_entity_poly.pdbx_strand_id
1 'polypeptide(L)'
;MKTFTAALSVLFVVVFCYQATSSPNSLNFYGPCCVAYISRPLPLSRVVKYEYVGSHCSPPAVIFTTIKDKLVCANPNDKWVQDIMNQLKDNEHS
;
A
#
# COMPACT_ATOMS: atom_id res chain seq x y z
N MET A 1 -53.16 9.96 13.77
CA MET A 1 -52.06 9.14 14.30
C MET A 1 -51.52 8.13 13.25
N LYS A 2 -51.41 8.51 11.98
CA LYS A 2 -51.05 7.58 10.88
C LYS A 2 -50.04 8.21 9.91
N THR A 3 -50.03 9.54 9.84
CA THR A 3 -49.04 10.37 9.14
C THR A 3 -47.71 10.45 9.89
N PHE A 4 -47.75 10.48 11.23
CA PHE A 4 -46.54 10.49 12.08
C PHE A 4 -45.69 9.23 11.92
N THR A 5 -46.31 8.08 11.74
CA THR A 5 -45.61 6.79 11.60
C THR A 5 -44.80 6.72 10.31
N ALA A 6 -45.36 7.25 9.20
CA ALA A 6 -44.68 7.30 7.91
C ALA A 6 -43.51 8.31 7.89
N ALA A 7 -43.69 9.46 8.54
CA ALA A 7 -42.62 10.46 8.65
C ALA A 7 -41.45 9.95 9.49
N LEU A 8 -41.73 9.24 10.59
CA LEU A 8 -40.71 8.60 11.42
C LEU A 8 -39.95 7.52 10.64
N SER A 9 -40.63 6.67 9.87
CA SER A 9 -39.96 5.62 9.09
C SER A 9 -39.01 6.19 8.03
N VAL A 10 -39.38 7.30 7.39
CA VAL A 10 -38.51 7.96 6.39
C VAL A 10 -37.27 8.54 7.08
N LEU A 11 -37.42 9.15 8.27
CA LEU A 11 -36.29 9.70 9.02
C LEU A 11 -35.27 8.62 9.42
N PHE A 12 -35.74 7.43 9.81
CA PHE A 12 -34.88 6.30 10.18
C PHE A 12 -34.06 5.77 9.00
N VAL A 13 -34.63 5.71 7.79
CA VAL A 13 -33.93 5.23 6.59
C VAL A 13 -32.79 6.17 6.20
N VAL A 14 -33.01 7.49 6.28
CA VAL A 14 -31.98 8.49 5.96
C VAL A 14 -30.80 8.37 6.92
N VAL A 15 -31.06 8.27 8.23
CA VAL A 15 -30.00 8.09 9.26
C VAL A 15 -29.21 6.79 9.03
N PHE A 16 -29.87 5.67 8.69
CA PHE A 16 -29.19 4.40 8.41
C PHE A 16 -28.30 4.43 7.16
N CYS A 17 -28.72 5.15 6.11
CA CYS A 17 -27.91 5.32 4.91
C CYS A 17 -26.63 6.14 5.17
N TYR A 18 -26.69 7.16 6.04
CA TYR A 18 -25.50 7.94 6.41
C TYR A 18 -24.44 7.08 7.12
N GLN A 19 -24.83 6.26 8.10
CA GLN A 19 -23.88 5.36 8.79
C GLN A 19 -23.39 4.18 7.93
N ALA A 20 -24.12 3.78 6.88
CA ALA A 20 -23.61 2.81 5.90
C ALA A 20 -22.50 3.39 5.01
N THR A 21 -22.38 4.72 4.93
CA THR A 21 -21.41 5.42 4.08
C THR A 21 -20.15 5.84 4.86
N SER A 22 -20.18 5.78 6.19
CA SER A 22 -18.97 5.89 7.01
C SER A 22 -18.24 4.55 7.05
N SER A 23 -17.80 4.06 5.89
CA SER A 23 -16.59 3.27 5.88
C SER A 23 -15.49 4.21 6.36
N PRO A 24 -14.65 3.85 7.35
CA PRO A 24 -13.43 4.59 7.53
C PRO A 24 -12.70 4.44 6.19
N ASN A 25 -12.71 5.49 5.39
CA ASN A 25 -11.65 5.69 4.44
C ASN A 25 -10.42 5.80 5.33
N SER A 26 -9.80 4.65 5.62
CA SER A 26 -8.44 4.62 6.10
C SER A 26 -7.69 5.38 5.03
N LEU A 27 -7.46 6.67 5.28
CA LEU A 27 -6.33 7.39 4.77
C LEU A 27 -5.15 6.53 5.24
N ASN A 28 -4.82 5.52 4.43
CA ASN A 28 -3.63 4.72 4.59
C ASN A 28 -2.49 5.70 4.30
N PHE A 29 -2.18 6.51 5.31
CA PHE A 29 -1.03 7.40 5.34
C PHE A 29 0.26 6.61 5.26
N TYR A 30 0.15 5.30 5.47
CA TYR A 30 1.18 4.30 5.32
C TYR A 30 1.02 3.57 3.98
N GLY A 31 2.13 3.49 3.25
CA GLY A 31 2.22 2.82 1.95
C GLY A 31 1.91 1.30 2.02
N PRO A 32 1.93 0.60 0.88
CA PRO A 32 1.61 -0.82 0.85
C PRO A 32 2.59 -1.66 1.66
N CYS A 33 2.08 -2.57 2.50
CA CYS A 33 2.90 -3.57 3.21
C CYS A 33 3.10 -4.86 2.40
N CYS A 34 4.23 -5.51 2.62
CA CYS A 34 4.56 -6.80 2.01
C CYS A 34 4.23 -7.96 2.95
N VAL A 35 3.52 -8.96 2.43
CA VAL A 35 3.21 -10.22 3.16
C VAL A 35 4.28 -11.28 2.91
N ALA A 36 4.95 -11.23 1.76
CA ALA A 36 6.00 -12.16 1.37
C ALA A 36 7.02 -11.48 0.45
N TYR A 37 8.22 -12.08 0.39
CA TYR A 37 9.29 -11.64 -0.50
C TYR A 37 9.37 -12.53 -1.74
N ILE A 38 9.88 -11.98 -2.84
CA ILE A 38 10.30 -12.80 -3.97
C ILE A 38 11.50 -13.67 -3.57
N SER A 39 11.51 -14.91 -4.05
CA SER A 39 12.62 -15.83 -3.79
C SER A 39 13.75 -15.72 -4.81
N ARG A 40 13.51 -15.08 -5.96
CA ARG A 40 14.48 -14.98 -7.07
C ARG A 40 15.00 -13.56 -7.21
N PRO A 41 16.32 -13.38 -7.43
CA PRO A 41 16.89 -12.06 -7.68
C PRO A 41 16.26 -11.38 -8.90
N LEU A 42 16.03 -10.07 -8.77
CA LEU A 42 15.54 -9.24 -9.86
C LEU A 42 16.74 -8.68 -10.66
N PRO A 43 16.74 -8.74 -12.00
CA PRO A 43 17.78 -8.07 -12.79
C PRO A 43 17.66 -6.55 -12.63
N LEU A 44 18.78 -5.87 -12.34
CA LEU A 44 18.82 -4.41 -12.17
C LEU A 44 18.22 -3.66 -13.37
N SER A 45 18.46 -4.15 -14.59
CA SER A 45 17.93 -3.55 -15.83
C SER A 45 16.41 -3.49 -15.91
N ARG A 46 15.69 -4.18 -15.01
CA ARG A 46 14.23 -4.15 -14.91
C ARG A 46 13.73 -3.29 -13.77
N VAL A 47 14.60 -2.69 -12.96
CA VAL A 47 14.26 -1.87 -11.80
C VAL A 47 14.35 -0.40 -12.18
N VAL A 48 13.30 0.36 -11.87
CA VAL A 48 13.24 1.81 -12.11
C VAL A 48 13.57 2.57 -10.82
N LYS A 49 12.94 2.16 -9.72
CA LYS A 49 13.09 2.79 -8.41
C LYS A 49 12.81 1.78 -7.31
N TYR A 50 13.16 2.15 -6.09
CA TYR A 50 12.85 1.37 -4.90
C TYR A 50 12.30 2.27 -3.79
N GLU A 51 11.56 1.67 -2.87
CA GLU A 51 11.08 2.31 -1.65
C GLU A 51 11.30 1.37 -0.46
N TYR A 52 11.76 1.90 0.67
CA TYR A 52 11.92 1.14 1.90
C TYR A 52 10.68 1.27 2.77
N VAL A 53 10.12 0.13 3.18
CA VAL A 53 8.85 0.04 3.91
C VAL A 53 9.05 -0.82 5.14
N GLY A 54 9.41 -0.21 6.28
CA GLY A 54 9.79 -0.97 7.48
C GLY A 54 9.36 -0.43 8.84
N SER A 55 9.07 0.87 8.97
CA SER A 55 8.65 1.44 10.26
C SER A 55 7.22 1.07 10.66
N HIS A 56 6.37 0.76 9.69
CA HIS A 56 4.94 0.54 9.86
C HIS A 56 4.46 -0.83 9.36
N CYS A 57 5.34 -1.57 8.67
CA CYS A 57 5.07 -2.90 8.19
C CYS A 57 5.97 -3.89 8.93
N SER A 58 5.37 -4.97 9.42
CA SER A 58 6.11 -6.13 9.92
C SER A 58 5.74 -7.33 9.06
N PRO A 59 6.70 -7.94 8.34
CA PRO A 59 8.14 -7.67 8.38
C PRO A 59 8.57 -6.45 7.51
N PRO A 60 9.74 -5.84 7.75
CA PRO A 60 10.26 -4.76 6.92
C PRO A 60 10.60 -5.24 5.51
N ALA A 61 10.42 -4.40 4.50
CA ALA A 61 10.57 -4.75 3.10
C ALA A 61 11.18 -3.63 2.26
N VAL A 62 11.74 -4.00 1.12
CA VAL A 62 12.04 -3.08 0.01
C VAL A 62 11.07 -3.38 -1.12
N ILE A 63 10.39 -2.36 -1.64
CA ILE A 63 9.51 -2.48 -2.79
C ILE A 63 10.23 -1.93 -4.02
N PHE A 64 10.52 -2.80 -4.97
CA PHE A 64 11.03 -2.40 -6.28
C PHE A 64 9.87 -2.09 -7.23
N THR A 65 9.92 -0.94 -7.90
CA THR A 65 9.06 -0.67 -9.05
C THR A 65 9.81 -1.06 -10.31
N THR A 66 9.22 -1.98 -11.09
CA THR A 66 9.82 -2.44 -12.34
C THR A 66 9.48 -1.53 -13.52
N ILE A 67 10.17 -1.68 -14.64
CA ILE A 67 9.87 -0.98 -15.91
C ILE A 67 8.45 -1.24 -16.46
N LYS A 68 7.75 -2.26 -15.95
CA LYS A 68 6.36 -2.58 -16.28
C LYS A 68 5.38 -2.08 -15.21
N ASP A 69 5.82 -1.14 -14.36
CA ASP A 69 5.11 -0.60 -13.20
C ASP A 69 4.61 -1.66 -12.21
N LYS A 70 5.23 -2.84 -12.19
CA LYS A 70 4.94 -3.86 -11.18
C LYS A 70 5.72 -3.57 -9.92
N LEU A 71 5.03 -3.62 -8.79
CA LEU A 71 5.60 -3.57 -7.45
C LEU A 71 6.06 -4.97 -7.03
N VAL A 72 7.30 -5.06 -6.54
CA VAL A 72 7.92 -6.33 -6.17
C VAL A 72 8.54 -6.21 -4.79
N CYS A 73 8.03 -6.99 -3.85
CA CYS A 73 8.52 -7.07 -2.48
C CYS A 73 9.81 -7.89 -2.39
N ALA A 74 10.84 -7.35 -1.77
CA ALA A 74 12.13 -7.98 -1.56
C ALA A 74 12.61 -7.84 -0.11
N ASN A 75 13.39 -8.82 0.34
CA ASN A 75 13.93 -8.85 1.70
C ASN A 75 15.12 -7.88 1.80
N PRO A 76 15.09 -6.87 2.70
CA PRO A 76 16.20 -5.91 2.85
C PRO A 76 17.53 -6.56 3.27
N ASN A 77 17.48 -7.78 3.81
CA ASN A 77 18.66 -8.50 4.27
C ASN A 77 19.34 -9.32 3.15
N ASP A 78 18.72 -9.44 1.98
CA ASP A 78 19.31 -10.18 0.87
C ASP A 78 20.40 -9.35 0.18
N LYS A 79 21.56 -9.96 -0.08
CA LYS A 79 22.70 -9.28 -0.72
C LYS A 79 22.35 -8.63 -2.06
N TRP A 80 21.61 -9.34 -2.92
CA TRP A 80 21.21 -8.83 -4.23
C TRP A 80 20.29 -7.61 -4.14
N VAL A 81 19.49 -7.49 -3.08
CA VAL A 81 18.62 -6.33 -2.83
C VAL A 81 19.46 -5.12 -2.47
N GLN A 82 20.43 -5.30 -1.58
CA GLN A 82 21.36 -4.24 -1.16
C GLN A 82 22.21 -3.75 -2.33
N ASP A 83 22.70 -4.66 -3.17
CA ASP A 83 23.47 -4.33 -4.37
C ASP A 83 22.68 -3.45 -5.35
N ILE A 84 21.39 -3.77 -5.59
CA ILE A 84 20.50 -2.95 -6.44
C ILE A 84 20.25 -1.58 -5.81
N MET A 85 19.96 -1.52 -4.51
CA MET A 85 19.70 -0.25 -3.82
C MET A 85 20.91 0.68 -3.89
N ASN A 86 22.12 0.15 -3.72
CA ASN A 86 23.35 0.95 -3.80
C ASN A 86 23.54 1.51 -5.21
N GLN A 87 23.40 0.68 -6.25
CA GLN A 87 23.51 1.15 -7.63
C GLN A 87 22.46 2.20 -7.98
N LEU A 88 21.23 2.08 -7.47
CA LEU A 88 20.19 3.09 -7.70
C LEU A 88 20.47 4.41 -6.98
N LYS A 89 21.01 4.36 -5.75
CA LYS A 89 21.43 5.58 -5.02
C LYS A 89 22.53 6.35 -5.73
N ASP A 90 23.50 5.64 -6.31
CA ASP A 90 24.61 6.27 -7.04
C ASP A 90 24.10 7.00 -8.29
N ASN A 91 23.04 6.49 -8.94
CA ASN A 91 22.43 7.11 -10.11
C ASN A 91 21.52 8.31 -9.78
N GLU A 92 21.00 8.44 -8.56
CA GLU A 92 20.18 9.60 -8.17
C GLU A 92 21.00 10.88 -7.91
N HIS A 93 22.34 10.76 -7.84
CA HIS A 93 23.26 11.88 -7.63
C HIS A 93 24.11 12.24 -8.88
N SER A 94 23.81 11.64 -10.03
CA SER A 94 24.50 11.90 -11.31
C SER A 94 23.59 12.55 -12.33
#